data_AF-A0A510J973-F1
#
_entry.id   AF-A0A510J973-F1
#
_cell.length_a   1.000
_cell.length_b   1.000
_cell.length_c   1.000
_cell.angle_alpha   90.00
_cell.angle_beta   90.00
_cell.angle_gamma   90.00
#
_symmetry.space_group_name_H-M   'P 1'
#
loop_
_entity.id
_entity.type
_entity.pdbx_description
1 polymer ?
#
loop_
_entity_poly.entity_id
_entity_poly.type
_entity_poly.pdbx_seq_one_letter_code
_entity_poly.pdbx_strand_id
1 'polypeptide(L)'
;MKNKVILPFIFCFLLLSFNTFSSERISFKDFSQEIEKNIKDGSMEYIKNQQCFVSYNNIVFKNFYINHVKLYATCIEIDPTKRIEWDNPKIPENAEVKTIYIFGEDMAEKIRDDLKRKKMGFLFTKLAYYKPSHEKYKKNEYFYFESSTIK
;
A
#
# COMPACT_ATOMS: atom_id res chain seq x y z
N MET A 1 11.19 -0.56 57.00
CA MET A 1 11.91 -0.25 55.74
C MET A 1 12.37 -1.54 55.09
N LYS A 2 12.24 -1.63 53.75
CA LYS A 2 12.72 -2.65 52.79
C LYS A 2 11.81 -3.90 52.67
N ASN A 3 11.03 -4.07 51.59
CA ASN A 3 11.39 -4.55 50.23
C ASN A 3 12.03 -5.94 50.31
N LYS A 4 11.68 -7.02 49.60
CA LYS A 4 10.93 -7.36 48.37
C LYS A 4 10.64 -8.88 48.54
N VAL A 5 9.68 -9.54 47.88
CA VAL A 5 9.79 -10.07 46.51
C VAL A 5 8.37 -10.44 46.08
N ILE A 6 7.75 -9.60 45.26
CA ILE A 6 6.66 -9.99 44.36
C ILE A 6 7.28 -9.90 42.97
N LEU A 7 7.94 -10.97 42.54
CA LEU A 7 8.54 -11.03 41.21
C LEU A 7 8.45 -12.45 40.63
N PRO A 8 7.24 -12.92 40.28
CA PRO A 8 7.15 -13.77 39.09
C PRO A 8 6.18 -13.24 38.03
N PHE A 9 5.38 -12.21 38.32
CA PHE A 9 4.31 -11.81 37.38
C PHE A 9 4.74 -10.85 36.26
N ILE A 10 5.90 -10.19 36.39
CA ILE A 10 6.37 -9.21 35.40
C ILE A 10 7.03 -9.91 34.18
N PHE A 11 7.48 -11.16 34.32
CA PHE A 11 8.17 -11.86 33.22
C PHE A 11 7.22 -12.48 32.17
N CYS A 12 5.96 -12.79 32.53
CA CYS A 12 4.99 -13.33 31.57
C CYS A 12 4.42 -12.26 30.61
N PHE A 13 4.31 -11.00 31.05
CA PHE A 13 3.83 -9.92 30.19
C PHE A 13 4.85 -9.49 29.12
N LEU A 14 6.14 -9.75 29.35
CA LEU A 14 7.21 -9.45 28.39
C LEU A 14 7.34 -10.48 27.25
N LEU A 15 6.80 -11.69 27.42
CA LEU A 15 6.85 -12.75 26.40
C LEU A 15 5.65 -12.71 25.44
N LEU A 16 4.53 -12.09 25.83
CA LEU A 16 3.32 -11.99 25.01
C LEU A 16 3.28 -10.74 24.11
N SER A 17 4.18 -9.77 24.31
CA SER A 17 4.20 -8.51 23.57
C SER A 17 5.01 -8.52 22.28
N PHE A 18 5.66 -9.65 21.94
CA PHE A 18 6.38 -9.79 20.67
C PHE A 18 5.62 -10.72 19.70
N ASN A 19 4.39 -10.35 19.37
CA ASN A 19 3.96 -10.51 17.97
C ASN A 19 4.65 -9.41 17.16
N THR A 20 5.98 -9.47 17.11
CA THR A 20 6.73 -8.80 16.06
C THR A 20 6.24 -9.43 14.77
N PHE A 21 5.37 -8.70 14.07
CA PHE A 21 5.18 -8.84 12.64
C PHE A 21 6.60 -8.88 12.06
N SER A 22 7.12 -10.08 11.78
CA SER A 22 8.42 -10.23 11.17
C SER A 22 8.25 -9.63 9.79
N SER A 23 8.61 -8.36 9.64
CA SER A 23 8.59 -7.73 8.34
C SER A 23 9.79 -8.26 7.57
N GLU A 24 9.59 -9.45 7.03
CA GLU A 24 10.47 -10.01 6.03
C GLU A 24 10.41 -9.10 4.81
N ARG A 25 11.57 -8.88 4.21
CA ARG A 25 11.63 -8.19 2.93
C ARG A 25 10.95 -9.07 1.89
N ILE A 26 9.72 -8.70 1.55
CA ILE A 26 9.00 -9.33 0.45
C ILE A 26 9.42 -8.69 -0.87
N SER A 27 9.55 -9.48 -1.93
CA SER A 27 9.73 -8.91 -3.27
C SER A 27 8.39 -8.36 -3.79
N PHE A 28 8.42 -7.37 -4.69
CA PHE A 28 7.18 -6.87 -5.32
C PHE A 28 6.43 -8.00 -6.06
N LYS A 29 7.18 -9.00 -6.56
CA LYS A 29 6.63 -10.17 -7.23
C LYS A 29 5.82 -11.05 -6.26
N ASP A 30 6.40 -11.43 -5.13
CA ASP A 30 5.74 -12.31 -4.15
C ASP A 30 4.49 -11.63 -3.57
N PHE A 31 4.61 -10.34 -3.26
CA PHE A 31 3.47 -9.52 -2.86
C PHE A 31 2.35 -9.53 -3.91
N SER A 32 2.71 -9.33 -5.19
CA SER A 32 1.73 -9.33 -6.28
C SER A 32 1.04 -10.69 -6.44
N GLN A 33 1.76 -11.79 -6.23
CA GLN A 33 1.20 -13.14 -6.27
C GLN A 33 0.23 -13.41 -5.13
N GLU A 34 0.49 -12.89 -3.93
CA GLU A 34 -0.43 -12.99 -2.79
C GLU A 34 -1.74 -12.23 -3.07
N ILE A 35 -1.65 -11.01 -3.60
CA ILE A 35 -2.83 -10.23 -3.99
C ILE A 35 -3.63 -10.94 -5.09
N GLU A 36 -2.97 -11.52 -6.09
CA GLU A 36 -3.63 -12.32 -7.13
C GLU A 36 -4.37 -13.53 -6.55
N LYS A 37 -3.77 -14.22 -5.58
CA LYS A 37 -4.41 -15.33 -4.87
C LYS A 37 -5.66 -14.85 -4.12
N ASN A 38 -5.56 -13.76 -3.37
CA ASN A 38 -6.68 -13.18 -2.63
C ASN A 38 -7.84 -12.75 -3.56
N ILE A 39 -7.53 -12.28 -4.77
CA ILE A 39 -8.55 -11.99 -5.78
C ILE A 39 -9.22 -13.27 -6.28
N LYS A 40 -8.44 -14.32 -6.57
CA LYS A 40 -8.98 -15.64 -7.00
C LYS A 40 -9.86 -16.29 -5.92
N ASP A 41 -9.45 -16.15 -4.66
CA ASP A 41 -10.18 -16.68 -3.50
C ASP A 41 -11.40 -15.81 -3.14
N GLY A 42 -11.62 -14.68 -3.83
CA GLY A 42 -12.79 -13.82 -3.70
C GLY A 42 -12.76 -12.87 -2.50
N SER A 43 -11.64 -12.77 -1.77
CA SER A 43 -11.49 -11.83 -0.65
C SER A 43 -11.21 -10.40 -1.12
N MET A 44 -10.61 -10.25 -2.29
CA MET A 44 -10.25 -8.97 -2.90
C MET A 44 -10.85 -8.80 -4.30
N GLU A 45 -10.99 -7.54 -4.72
CA GLU A 45 -11.27 -7.11 -6.09
C GLU A 45 -10.21 -6.06 -6.50
N TYR A 46 -10.25 -5.61 -7.75
CA TYR A 46 -9.33 -4.57 -8.21
C TYR A 46 -9.94 -3.66 -9.26
N ILE A 47 -9.45 -2.42 -9.27
CA ILE A 47 -9.78 -1.42 -10.28
C ILE A 47 -8.61 -1.34 -11.27
N LYS A 48 -8.91 -1.30 -12.57
CA LYS A 48 -7.90 -1.20 -13.63
C LYS A 48 -7.57 0.25 -13.96
N ASN A 49 -6.35 0.46 -14.47
CA ASN A 49 -5.91 1.65 -15.20
C ASN A 49 -6.34 2.97 -14.54
N GLN A 50 -5.80 3.20 -13.35
CA GLN A 50 -6.06 4.40 -12.58
C GLN A 50 -4.89 5.37 -12.76
N GLN A 51 -5.19 6.60 -13.16
CA GLN A 51 -4.24 7.70 -13.09
C GLN A 51 -4.40 8.38 -11.75
N CYS A 52 -3.33 8.43 -10.96
CA CYS A 52 -3.37 8.94 -9.60
C CYS A 52 -2.43 10.12 -9.44
N PHE A 53 -2.96 11.19 -8.84
CA PHE A 53 -2.25 12.41 -8.49
C PHE A 53 -2.04 12.40 -7.00
N VAL A 54 -0.77 12.29 -6.65
CA VAL A 54 -0.35 12.08 -5.29
C VAL A 54 -0.26 13.45 -4.58
N SER A 55 -0.76 13.52 -3.36
CA SER A 55 -0.64 14.69 -2.47
C SER A 55 0.80 14.87 -1.99
N TYR A 56 1.16 16.06 -1.50
CA TYR A 56 2.47 16.28 -0.86
C TYR A 56 2.63 15.53 0.48
N ASN A 57 1.54 15.06 1.09
CA ASN A 57 1.52 14.43 2.42
C ASN A 57 1.89 12.93 2.43
N ASN A 58 2.63 12.44 1.44
CA ASN A 58 2.97 11.01 1.38
C ASN A 58 3.92 10.60 2.49
N ILE A 59 3.75 9.36 2.94
CA ILE A 59 4.62 8.78 3.95
C ILE A 59 5.48 7.73 3.27
N VAL A 60 6.76 8.06 3.12
CA VAL A 60 7.79 7.13 2.69
C VAL A 60 8.35 6.47 3.94
N PHE A 61 8.03 5.19 4.14
CA PHE A 61 8.66 4.41 5.22
C PHE A 61 9.97 3.84 4.69
N LYS A 62 11.09 4.30 5.25
CA LYS A 62 12.41 3.68 5.06
C LYS A 62 12.87 3.14 6.40
N ASN A 63 12.73 1.84 6.62
CA ASN A 63 13.48 1.15 7.67
C ASN A 63 14.12 -0.12 7.09
N PHE A 64 15.04 -0.74 7.82
CA PHE A 64 15.79 -1.92 7.36
C PHE A 64 14.90 -3.14 6.99
N TYR A 65 13.63 -3.11 7.38
CA TYR A 65 12.74 -4.26 7.41
C TYR A 65 11.46 -4.10 6.58
N ILE A 66 11.06 -2.88 6.17
CA ILE A 66 9.85 -2.65 5.37
C ILE A 66 10.13 -1.65 4.24
N ASN A 67 10.28 -2.15 3.03
CA ASN A 67 10.27 -1.33 1.82
C ASN A 67 8.84 -1.22 1.32
N HIS A 68 8.06 -0.32 1.93
CA HIS A 68 6.73 0.03 1.44
C HIS A 68 6.54 1.53 1.38
N VAL A 69 5.75 1.97 0.40
CA VAL A 69 5.33 3.36 0.25
C VAL A 69 3.84 3.45 0.49
N LYS A 70 3.45 4.44 1.30
CA LYS A 70 2.05 4.82 1.49
C LYS A 70 1.81 6.15 0.78
N LEU A 71 1.04 6.10 -0.29
CA LEU A 71 0.64 7.27 -1.06
C LEU A 71 -0.75 7.71 -0.66
N TYR A 72 -0.94 9.02 -0.56
CA TYR A 72 -2.26 9.63 -0.52
C TYR A 72 -2.50 10.25 -1.88
N ALA A 73 -3.47 9.75 -2.64
CA ALA A 73 -3.65 10.17 -4.01
C ALA A 73 -5.12 10.26 -4.39
N THR A 74 -5.43 11.22 -5.25
CA THR A 74 -6.73 11.26 -5.92
C THR A 74 -6.59 10.60 -7.28
N CYS A 75 -7.46 9.64 -7.59
CA CYS A 75 -7.34 8.83 -8.79
C CYS A 75 -8.56 9.00 -9.69
N ILE A 76 -8.30 9.06 -11.00
CA ILE A 76 -9.30 9.06 -12.06
C ILE A 76 -9.12 7.79 -12.90
N GLU A 77 -10.23 7.20 -13.32
CA GLU A 77 -10.19 6.10 -14.28
C GLU A 77 -9.76 6.61 -15.65
N ILE A 78 -8.84 5.89 -16.27
CA ILE A 78 -8.34 6.25 -17.60
C ILE A 78 -9.31 5.72 -18.63
N ASP A 79 -9.93 6.64 -19.35
CA ASP A 79 -10.57 6.34 -20.61
C ASP A 79 -9.48 6.12 -21.69
N PRO A 80 -9.31 4.90 -22.21
CA PRO A 80 -8.26 4.60 -23.18
C PRO A 80 -8.45 5.34 -24.52
N THR A 81 -9.63 5.90 -24.77
CA THR A 81 -9.91 6.71 -25.97
C THR A 81 -9.50 8.17 -25.82
N LYS A 82 -9.19 8.61 -24.59
CA LYS A 82 -8.81 9.99 -24.28
C LYS A 82 -7.31 10.09 -24.02
N ARG A 83 -6.73 11.19 -24.46
CA ARG A 83 -5.33 11.51 -24.15
C ARG A 83 -5.22 11.85 -22.66
N ILE A 84 -4.18 11.32 -22.02
CA ILE A 84 -3.86 11.64 -20.63
C ILE A 84 -3.27 13.06 -20.54
N GLU A 85 -3.94 13.95 -19.81
CA GLU A 85 -3.47 15.31 -19.50
C GLU A 85 -2.65 15.28 -18.19
N TRP A 86 -1.32 15.15 -18.29
CA TRP A 86 -0.43 15.07 -17.12
C TRP A 86 -0.21 16.42 -16.42
N ASP A 87 -0.23 17.52 -17.19
CA ASP A 87 0.12 18.85 -16.68
C ASP A 87 -1.05 19.56 -15.97
N ASN A 88 -2.28 19.22 -16.34
CA ASN A 88 -3.50 19.80 -15.76
C ASN A 88 -4.61 18.76 -15.61
N PRO A 89 -4.50 17.84 -14.66
CA PRO A 89 -5.48 16.80 -14.49
C PRO A 89 -6.82 17.34 -14.01
N LYS A 90 -7.88 17.00 -14.74
CA LYS A 90 -9.26 17.34 -14.37
C LYS A 90 -9.75 16.39 -13.29
N ILE A 91 -9.30 16.63 -12.06
CA ILE A 91 -9.74 15.90 -10.87
C ILE A 91 -11.15 16.43 -10.49
N PRO A 92 -12.17 15.57 -10.40
CA PRO A 92 -13.49 16.00 -9.95
C PRO A 92 -13.45 16.62 -8.56
N GLU A 93 -14.24 17.67 -8.30
CA GLU A 93 -14.25 18.38 -7.00
C GLU A 93 -14.62 17.46 -5.82
N ASN A 94 -15.42 16.43 -6.08
CA ASN A 94 -15.85 15.44 -5.09
C ASN A 94 -14.95 14.20 -5.02
N ALA A 95 -13.78 14.21 -5.66
CA ALA A 95 -12.93 13.05 -5.73
C ALA A 95 -12.31 12.72 -4.35
N GLU A 96 -12.60 11.53 -3.84
CA GLU A 96 -12.09 11.07 -2.55
C GLU A 96 -10.59 10.73 -2.62
N VAL A 97 -9.85 11.10 -1.57
CA VAL A 97 -8.44 10.73 -1.43
C VAL A 97 -8.33 9.24 -1.10
N LYS A 98 -7.57 8.52 -1.93
CA LYS A 98 -7.25 7.10 -1.75
C LYS A 98 -5.92 6.95 -1.01
N THR A 99 -5.86 5.98 -0.12
CA THR A 99 -4.60 5.49 0.45
C THR A 99 -4.13 4.30 -0.36
N ILE A 100 -2.97 4.41 -1.01
CA ILE A 100 -2.41 3.36 -1.86
C ILE A 100 -1.13 2.84 -1.20
N TYR A 101 -1.11 1.54 -0.91
CA TYR A 101 0.06 0.85 -0.39
C TYR A 101 0.79 0.14 -1.51
N ILE A 102 2.11 0.28 -1.49
CA ILE A 102 3.01 -0.32 -2.48
C ILE A 102 4.11 -1.03 -1.70
N PHE A 103 4.14 -2.35 -1.80
CA PHE A 103 5.07 -3.20 -1.05
C PHE A 103 6.07 -3.85 -1.98
N GLY A 104 7.30 -3.99 -1.52
CA GLY A 104 8.36 -4.70 -2.22
C GLY A 104 9.51 -3.77 -2.58
N GLU A 105 10.73 -4.25 -2.33
CA GLU A 105 11.97 -3.45 -2.42
C GLU A 105 12.07 -2.66 -3.73
N ASP A 106 12.09 -3.33 -4.87
CA ASP A 106 12.35 -2.68 -6.16
C ASP A 106 11.34 -1.58 -6.52
N MET A 107 10.03 -1.85 -6.38
CA MET A 107 8.98 -0.90 -6.77
C MET A 107 8.82 0.23 -5.75
N ALA A 108 8.92 -0.08 -4.44
CA ALA A 108 8.83 0.92 -3.39
C ALA A 108 9.99 1.93 -3.49
N GLU A 109 11.20 1.46 -3.79
CA GLU A 109 12.35 2.33 -4.00
C GLU A 109 12.22 3.20 -5.25
N LYS A 110 11.76 2.63 -6.36
CA LYS A 110 11.48 3.38 -7.60
C LYS A 110 10.49 4.51 -7.38
N ILE A 111 9.36 4.25 -6.72
CA ILE A 111 8.34 5.26 -6.47
C ILE A 111 8.84 6.33 -5.49
N ARG A 112 9.60 5.93 -4.46
CA ARG A 112 10.25 6.87 -3.56
C ARG A 112 11.17 7.84 -4.32
N ASP A 113 11.98 7.34 -5.24
CA ASP A 113 12.92 8.19 -5.98
C ASP A 113 12.21 9.07 -7.04
N ASP A 114 11.11 8.59 -7.62
CA ASP A 114 10.19 9.41 -8.43
C ASP A 114 9.62 10.58 -7.61
N LEU A 115 9.13 10.31 -6.39
CA LEU A 115 8.61 11.34 -5.49
C LEU A 115 9.68 12.37 -5.09
N LYS A 116 10.92 11.93 -4.80
CA LYS A 116 12.04 12.85 -4.52
C LYS A 116 12.33 13.78 -5.70
N ARG A 117 12.10 13.32 -6.93
CA ARG A 117 12.20 14.12 -8.16
C ARG A 117 10.96 14.96 -8.44
N LYS A 118 10.05 15.09 -7.46
CA LYS A 118 8.79 15.86 -7.53
C LYS A 118 7.81 15.33 -8.58
N LYS A 119 7.93 14.06 -8.99
CA LYS A 119 6.90 13.43 -9.83
C LYS A 119 5.68 13.14 -8.97
N MET A 120 4.55 13.77 -9.31
CA MET A 120 3.30 13.65 -8.55
C MET A 120 2.26 12.77 -9.24
N GLY A 121 2.42 12.48 -10.54
CA GLY A 121 1.51 11.65 -11.33
C GLY A 121 2.02 10.22 -11.50
N PHE A 122 1.15 9.24 -11.22
CA PHE A 122 1.44 7.82 -11.39
C PHE A 122 0.31 7.11 -12.12
N LEU A 123 0.68 6.12 -12.93
CA LEU A 123 -0.25 5.18 -13.54
C LEU A 123 -0.23 3.87 -12.74
N PHE A 124 -1.35 3.49 -12.15
CA PHE A 124 -1.51 2.19 -11.49
C PHE A 124 -2.43 1.30 -12.32
N THR A 125 -1.85 0.23 -12.86
CA THR A 125 -2.54 -0.73 -13.74
C THR A 125 -3.59 -1.55 -13.00
N LYS A 126 -3.31 -1.96 -11.76
CA LYS A 126 -4.26 -2.66 -10.89
C LYS A 126 -4.18 -2.17 -9.44
N LEU A 127 -5.24 -1.52 -8.96
CA LEU A 127 -5.42 -1.17 -7.55
C LEU A 127 -6.37 -2.17 -6.90
N ALA A 128 -5.83 -3.11 -6.14
CA ALA A 128 -6.61 -4.08 -5.39
C ALA A 128 -7.20 -3.48 -4.12
N TYR A 129 -8.36 -3.98 -3.69
CA TYR A 129 -9.00 -3.63 -2.43
C TYR A 129 -9.71 -4.86 -1.86
N TYR A 130 -9.81 -4.95 -0.54
CA TYR A 130 -10.65 -5.95 0.11
C TYR A 130 -12.12 -5.65 -0.17
N LYS A 131 -12.95 -6.68 -0.40
CA LYS A 131 -14.39 -6.46 -0.56
C LYS A 131 -15.01 -5.95 0.73
N PRO A 132 -16.09 -5.13 0.69
CA PRO A 132 -16.75 -4.62 1.90
C PRO A 132 -17.16 -5.68 2.93
N SER A 133 -17.38 -6.92 2.50
CA SER A 133 -17.72 -8.06 3.36
C SER A 133 -16.52 -8.68 4.10
N HIS A 134 -15.29 -8.28 3.78
CA HIS A 134 -14.07 -8.87 4.34
C HIS A 134 -13.61 -8.10 5.59
N GLU A 135 -13.12 -8.78 6.62
CA GLU A 135 -12.71 -8.16 7.90
C GLU A 135 -11.59 -7.11 7.77
N LYS A 136 -10.74 -7.28 6.74
CA LYS A 136 -9.64 -6.35 6.42
C LYS A 136 -10.07 -5.15 5.56
N TYR A 137 -11.36 -5.03 5.22
CA TYR A 137 -11.85 -3.92 4.43
C TYR A 137 -11.69 -2.58 5.16
N LYS A 138 -11.17 -1.60 4.43
CA LYS A 138 -11.24 -0.21 4.81
C LYS A 138 -11.62 0.61 3.59
N LYS A 139 -12.55 1.55 3.80
CA LYS A 139 -12.94 2.49 2.74
C LYS A 139 -11.70 3.27 2.27
N ASN A 140 -11.55 3.38 0.95
CA ASN A 140 -10.45 4.10 0.28
C ASN A 140 -9.04 3.56 0.51
N GLU A 141 -8.89 2.31 0.97
CA GLU A 141 -7.61 1.61 1.10
C GLU A 141 -7.39 0.69 -0.09
N TYR A 142 -6.24 0.86 -0.76
CA TYR A 142 -5.89 0.13 -1.98
C TYR A 142 -4.45 -0.37 -1.95
N PHE A 143 -4.19 -1.44 -2.70
CA PHE A 143 -2.91 -2.12 -2.82
C PHE A 143 -2.52 -2.18 -4.30
N TYR A 144 -1.39 -1.59 -4.67
CA TYR A 144 -0.93 -1.64 -6.05
C TYR A 144 -0.13 -2.91 -6.31
N PHE A 145 -0.51 -3.65 -7.35
CA PHE A 145 0.18 -4.85 -7.80
C PHE A 145 0.20 -4.92 -9.32
N GLU A 146 1.13 -5.66 -9.89
CA GLU A 146 1.11 -6.00 -11.33
C GLU A 146 1.14 -7.51 -11.51
N SER A 147 0.47 -8.01 -12.55
CA SER A 147 0.51 -9.45 -12.83
C SER A 147 1.92 -9.87 -13.18
N SER A 148 2.41 -10.89 -12.47
CA SER A 148 3.70 -11.53 -12.76
C SER A 148 3.74 -12.27 -14.11
N THR A 149 2.59 -12.38 -14.80
CA THR A 149 2.41 -13.07 -16.09
C THR A 149 2.61 -12.23 -17.35
N ILE A 150 2.98 -10.94 -17.24
CA ILE A 150 3.31 -10.14 -18.41
C ILE A 150 4.82 -10.25 -18.67
N LYS A 151 5.18 -11.15 -19.59
CA LYS A 151 6.44 -11.10 -20.35
C LYS A 151 6.11 -10.67 -21.77
#